data_AF-A0A2I1HV17-F1
#
_entry.id   AF-A0A2I1HV17-F1
#
_cell.length_a   1.000
_cell.length_b   1.000
_cell.length_c   1.000
_cell.angle_alpha   90.00
_cell.angle_beta   90.00
_cell.angle_gamma   90.00
#
_symmetry.space_group_name_H-M   'P 1'
#
loop_
_entity.id
_entity.type
_entity.pdbx_description
1 polymer ?
#
loop_
_entity_poly.entity_id
_entity_poly.type
_entity_poly.pdbx_seq_one_letter_code
_entity_poly.pdbx_strand_id
1 'polypeptide(L)' 'MQTFLTTPKYNKFYIYKTPTNQHQRFCNAFGYYQMVNARNPAYPKISLCTECTNAWKEIRCKPQDEIETLIKYKVCW' A
#
# COMPACT_ATOMS: atom_id res chain seq x y z
N MET A 1 6.33 7.56 -34.92
CA MET A 1 5.79 7.90 -33.59
C MET A 1 6.29 6.85 -32.60
N GLN A 2 7.37 7.13 -31.86
CA GLN A 2 7.87 6.21 -30.83
C GLN A 2 7.00 6.42 -29.58
N THR A 3 6.16 5.45 -29.25
CA THR A 3 5.42 5.45 -27.99
C THR A 3 6.43 5.18 -26.88
N PHE A 4 6.89 6.23 -26.21
CA PHE A 4 7.61 6.06 -24.96
C PHE A 4 6.65 5.40 -23.98
N LEU A 5 6.92 4.14 -23.64
CA LEU A 5 6.21 3.45 -22.56
C LEU A 5 6.57 4.18 -21.26
N THR A 6 5.74 5.13 -20.86
CA THR A 6 5.87 5.76 -19.56
C THR A 6 5.50 4.72 -18.52
N THR A 7 6.49 4.24 -17.77
CA THR A 7 6.26 3.36 -16.63
C THR A 7 5.30 4.07 -15.66
N PRO A 8 4.17 3.44 -15.27
CA PRO A 8 3.25 4.05 -14.31
C PRO A 8 3.99 4.36 -13.00
N LYS A 9 3.93 5.62 -12.57
CA LYS A 9 4.58 6.04 -11.33
C LYS A 9 3.63 5.81 -10.16
N TYR A 10 3.93 4.82 -9.33
CA TYR A 10 3.16 4.49 -8.13
C TYR A 10 3.65 5.30 -6.92
N ASN A 11 2.72 5.89 -6.16
CA ASN A 11 3.05 6.67 -4.98
C ASN A 11 3.00 5.78 -3.71
N LYS A 12 4.13 5.62 -3.01
CA LYS A 12 4.22 4.86 -1.76
C LYS A 12 3.48 5.53 -0.58
N PHE A 13 3.14 6.82 -0.70
CA PHE A 13 2.42 7.61 0.31
C PHE A 13 1.02 8.04 -0.19
N TYR A 14 0.39 7.18 -0.98
CA TYR A 14 -0.86 7.50 -1.68
C TYR A 14 -2.06 7.71 -0.74
N ILE A 15 -2.17 6.90 0.31
CA ILE A 15 -3.28 6.97 1.27
C ILE A 15 -2.98 8.03 2.33
N TYR A 16 -1.88 7.84 3.06
CA TYR A 16 -1.41 8.76 4.11
C TYR A 16 -0.11 9.44 3.67
N LYS A 17 -0.14 10.77 3.50
CA LYS A 17 1.06 11.54 3.10
C LYS A 17 2.17 11.48 4.14
N THR A 18 1.79 11.44 5.41
CA THR A 18 2.69 11.43 6.57
C THR A 18 2.26 10.33 7.53
N PRO A 19 2.64 9.06 7.27
CA PRO A 19 2.21 7.94 8.11
C PRO A 19 2.94 7.97 9.47
N THR A 20 2.19 8.14 10.56
CA THR A 20 2.74 8.29 11.92
C THR A 20 2.66 7.02 12.75
N ASN A 21 1.69 6.15 12.48
CA ASN A 21 1.50 4.90 13.21
C ASN A 21 1.62 3.68 12.28
N GLN A 22 1.75 2.50 12.89
CA GLN A 22 1.92 1.25 12.14
C GLN A 22 0.75 0.95 11.19
N HIS A 23 -0.49 1.26 11.61
CA HIS A 23 -1.66 1.11 10.76
C HIS A 23 -1.56 1.95 9.48
N GLN A 24 -1.16 3.22 9.59
CA GLN A 24 -1.00 4.10 8.43
C GLN A 24 0.14 3.63 7.51
N ARG A 25 1.26 3.18 8.09
CA ARG A 25 2.39 2.59 7.33
C ARG A 25 1.94 1.32 6.61
N PHE A 26 1.18 0.47 7.28
CA PHE A 26 0.58 -0.73 6.71
C PHE A 26 -0.38 -0.41 5.57
N CYS A 27 -1.32 0.53 5.74
CA CYS A 27 -2.25 0.87 4.67
C CYS A 27 -1.55 1.46 3.44
N ASN A 28 -0.50 2.27 3.61
CA ASN A 28 0.29 2.74 2.48
C ASN A 28 0.99 1.59 1.74
N ALA A 29 1.60 0.65 2.48
CA ALA A 29 2.23 -0.53 1.90
C ALA A 29 1.22 -1.43 1.15
N PHE A 30 0.07 -1.67 1.78
CA PHE A 30 -1.04 -2.43 1.19
C PHE A 30 -1.58 -1.75 -0.07
N GLY A 31 -1.82 -0.44 0.00
CA GLY A 31 -2.33 0.33 -1.13
C GLY A 31 -1.36 0.36 -2.31
N TYR A 32 -0.05 0.50 -2.03
CA TYR A 32 0.98 0.39 -3.05
C TYR A 32 0.96 -0.96 -3.76
N TYR A 33 0.94 -2.05 -2.99
CA TYR A 33 0.83 -3.41 -3.53
C TYR A 33 -0.41 -3.60 -4.42
N GLN A 34 -1.58 -3.14 -3.97
CA GLN A 34 -2.81 -3.23 -4.75
C GLN A 34 -2.73 -2.42 -6.06
N MET A 35 -2.21 -1.19 -6.01
CA MET A 35 -2.04 -0.37 -7.22
C MET A 35 -1.08 -1.01 -8.24
N VAL A 36 0.03 -1.56 -7.78
CA VAL A 36 1.02 -2.25 -8.63
C VAL A 36 0.40 -3.51 -9.24
N ASN A 37 -0.24 -4.34 -8.43
CA ASN A 37 -0.86 -5.58 -8.88
C ASN A 37 -1.99 -5.34 -9.89
N ALA A 38 -2.84 -4.33 -9.64
CA ALA A 38 -3.91 -3.92 -10.55
C ALA A 38 -3.42 -3.09 -11.76
N ARG A 39 -2.12 -2.77 -11.81
CA ARG A 39 -1.51 -1.84 -12.78
C ARG A 39 -2.24 -0.50 -12.90
N ASN A 40 -2.84 -0.03 -11.80
CA ASN A 40 -3.65 1.18 -11.76
C ASN A 40 -3.10 2.18 -10.73
N PRO A 41 -2.33 3.20 -11.15
CA PRO A 41 -1.77 4.20 -10.24
C PRO A 41 -2.83 5.17 -9.65
N ALA A 42 -4.05 5.19 -10.21
CA ALA A 42 -5.17 6.00 -9.75
C ALA A 42 -6.26 5.13 -9.12
N TYR A 43 -5.88 4.02 -8.46
CA TYR A 43 -6.81 3.13 -7.80
C TYR A 43 -7.67 3.89 -6.78
N PRO A 44 -9.00 3.69 -6.73
CA PRO A 44 -9.88 4.43 -5.84
C PRO A 44 -9.45 4.35 -4.37
N LYS A 45 -9.19 5.51 -3.76
CA LYS A 45 -8.76 5.59 -2.35
C LYS A 45 -9.76 4.97 -1.39
N ILE A 46 -11.06 5.14 -1.64
CA ILE A 46 -12.12 4.57 -0.79
C ILE A 46 -12.01 3.05 -0.76
N SER A 47 -11.85 2.41 -1.92
CA SER A 47 -11.65 0.96 -2.02
C SER A 47 -10.40 0.51 -1.27
N LEU A 48 -9.26 1.20 -1.46
CA LEU A 48 -8.02 0.88 -0.73
C LEU A 48 -8.19 1.00 0.79
N CYS A 49 -8.88 2.03 1.27
CA CYS A 49 -9.14 2.22 2.70
C CYS A 49 -10.01 1.10 3.27
N THR A 50 -11.08 0.71 2.57
CA THR A 50 -11.97 -0.38 2.99
C THR A 50 -11.24 -1.73 3.01
N GLU A 51 -10.52 -2.05 1.92
CA GLU A 51 -9.71 -3.27 1.82
C GLU A 51 -8.60 -3.31 2.88
N CYS A 52 -7.89 -2.20 3.10
CA CYS A 52 -6.87 -2.10 4.14
C CYS A 52 -7.48 -2.35 5.53
N THR A 53 -8.64 -1.73 5.82
CA THR A 53 -9.29 -1.88 7.13
C THR A 53 -9.65 -3.33 7.42
N ASN A 54 -10.10 -4.07 6.41
CA ASN A 54 -10.40 -5.49 6.54
C ASN A 54 -9.13 -6.32 6.74
N ALA A 55 -8.09 -6.10 5.93
CA ALA A 55 -6.80 -6.79 6.11
C ALA A 55 -6.15 -6.47 7.47
N TRP A 56 -6.30 -5.25 7.96
CA TRP A 56 -5.76 -4.83 9.25
C TRP A 56 -6.39 -5.56 10.43
N LYS A 57 -7.68 -5.93 10.36
CA LYS A 57 -8.35 -6.68 11.44
C LYS A 57 -7.66 -8.01 11.73
N GLU A 58 -7.13 -8.66 10.70
CA GLU A 58 -6.41 -9.94 10.79
C GLU A 58 -4.96 -9.74 11.26
N ILE A 59 -4.35 -8.62 10.88
CA ILE A 59 -2.92 -8.36 11.10
C ILE A 59 -2.66 -7.69 12.46
N ARG A 60 -3.58 -6.87 12.97
CA ARG A 60 -3.39 -6.09 14.21
C ARG A 60 -3.17 -6.94 15.47
N CYS A 61 -3.52 -8.23 15.42
CA CYS A 61 -3.34 -9.16 16.53
C CYS A 61 -1.95 -9.83 16.51
N LYS A 62 -1.16 -9.62 15.45
CA LYS A 62 0.18 -10.17 15.30
C LYS A 62 1.20 -9.38 16.14
N PRO A 63 2.34 -10.00 16.48
CA PRO A 63 3.46 -9.31 17.11
C PRO A 63 3.93 -8.11 16.28
N GLN A 64 4.41 -7.07 16.97
CA GLN A 64 4.80 -5.81 16.36
C GLN A 64 5.92 -5.98 15.32
N ASP A 65 6.87 -6.86 15.59
CA ASP A 65 7.99 -7.22 14.71
C ASP A 65 7.53 -7.93 13.43
N GLU A 66 6.51 -8.78 13.53
CA GLU A 66 5.89 -9.43 12.37
C GLU A 66 5.19 -8.39 11.48
N ILE A 67 4.47 -7.44 12.09
CA ILE A 67 3.81 -6.34 11.36
C ILE A 67 4.84 -5.47 10.64
N GLU A 68 5.94 -5.09 11.31
CA GLU A 68 7.02 -4.32 10.69
C GLU A 68 7.66 -5.09 9.51
N THR A 69 7.82 -6.39 9.66
CA THR A 69 8.34 -7.27 8.62
C THR A 69 7.41 -7.31 7.41
N LEU A 70 6.10 -7.47 7.62
CA LEU A 70 5.08 -7.42 6.57
C LEU A 70 5.09 -6.07 5.82
N ILE A 71 5.21 -4.96 6.54
CA ILE A 71 5.30 -3.62 5.95
C ILE A 71 6.54 -3.52 5.06
N LYS A 72 7.70 -3.99 5.53
CA LYS A 72 8.95 -3.97 4.76
C LYS A 72 8.85 -4.82 3.48
N TYR A 73 8.32 -6.04 3.58
CA TYR A 73 8.16 -6.93 2.42
C TYR A 73 7.21 -6.36 1.36
N LYS A 74 6.13 -5.67 1.77
CA LYS A 74 5.18 -5.06 0.83
C LYS A 74 5.64 -3.73 0.20
N VAL A 75 6.71 -3.11 0.71
CA VAL A 75 7.23 -1.81 0.22
C VAL A 75 8.48 -1.97 -0.68
N CYS A 76 9.13 -3.14 -0.66
CA CYS A 76 10.43 -3.40 -1.31
C CYS A 76 10.37 -4.08 -2.70
N TRP A 77 9.24 -4.06 -3.40
CA TRP A 77 9.17 -4.49 -4.81
C TRP A 77 8.66 -3.34 -5.69
#